data_AF-A0A8C2R3I3-F1
#
_entry.id   AF-A0A8C2R3I3-F1
#
_cell.length_a   1.000
_cell.length_b   1.000
_cell.length_c   1.000
_cell.angle_alpha   90.00
_cell.angle_beta   90.00
_cell.angle_gamma   90.00
#
_symmetry.space_group_name_H-M   'P 1'
#
loop_
_entity.id
_entity.type
_entity.pdbx_description
1 polymer ?
#
loop_
_entity_poly.entity_id
_entity_poly.type
_entity_poly.pdbx_seq_one_letter_code
_entity_poly.pdbx_strand_id
1 'polypeptide(L)'
;APATVLIDWQKDDNECQRQQLESVSYSSRYALGLFYEAGTKIDVPWAGRYITSNPCIRFISIDNKKRNIESSEIGPSLVIHTTVPFGVTYLEHSIEDVQELIFQQLENILPGLPQPVATKCQKWRHSQVTNAAANCLGQMTLHLQPFLVCGGDGFTQSNFDGCITSALCVLEALKNHI
;
A
#
# COMPACT_ATOMS: atom_id res chain seq x y z
N ALA A 1 -2.61 10.23 6.78
CA ALA A 1 -4.00 9.73 6.84
C ALA A 1 -4.62 9.90 5.47
N PRO A 2 -5.54 9.03 5.02
CA PRO A 2 -6.20 9.20 3.73
C PRO A 2 -7.02 10.50 3.71
N ALA A 3 -7.24 11.06 2.51
CA ALA A 3 -8.00 12.30 2.31
C ALA A 3 -9.37 12.30 3.01
N THR A 4 -10.02 11.14 3.11
CA THR A 4 -11.31 10.95 3.77
C THR A 4 -11.29 11.23 5.28
N VAL A 5 -10.14 11.10 5.96
CA VAL A 5 -10.02 11.40 7.40
C VAL A 5 -9.93 12.92 7.66
N LEU A 6 -9.71 13.72 6.61
CA LEU A 6 -9.58 15.18 6.71
C LEU A 6 -10.95 15.88 6.70
N ILE A 7 -12.02 15.15 6.41
CA ILE A 7 -13.40 15.67 6.38
C ILE A 7 -13.82 16.17 7.77
N ASP A 8 -13.46 15.45 8.83
CA ASP A 8 -13.82 15.82 10.21
C ASP A 8 -13.18 17.14 10.68
N TRP A 9 -12.20 17.65 9.92
CA TRP A 9 -11.47 18.87 10.21
C TRP A 9 -12.05 20.08 9.48
N GLN A 10 -13.03 19.87 8.58
CA GLN A 10 -13.80 20.94 7.97
C GLN A 10 -15.02 21.23 8.86
N LYS A 11 -14.90 22.22 9.74
CA LYS A 11 -16.07 22.86 10.36
C LYS A 11 -16.62 23.89 9.38
N ASP A 12 -17.84 23.65 8.89
CA ASP A 12 -18.76 24.60 8.26
C ASP A 12 -18.12 25.65 7.33
N ASP A 13 -18.06 25.39 6.00
CA ASP A 13 -18.30 26.40 4.93
C ASP A 13 -17.85 26.02 3.50
N ASN A 14 -17.33 24.81 3.23
CA ASN A 14 -16.97 24.44 1.84
C ASN A 14 -17.42 23.02 1.44
N GLU A 15 -18.71 22.89 1.14
CA GLU A 15 -19.32 21.65 0.64
C GLU A 15 -18.62 21.11 -0.63
N CYS A 16 -18.11 21.99 -1.49
CA CYS A 16 -17.40 21.58 -2.71
C CYS A 16 -16.08 20.86 -2.38
N GLN A 17 -15.27 21.44 -1.49
CA GLN A 17 -14.03 20.80 -1.04
C GLN A 17 -14.31 19.48 -0.31
N ARG A 18 -15.36 19.45 0.52
CA ARG A 18 -15.79 18.22 1.19
C ARG A 18 -16.13 17.12 0.19
N GLN A 19 -16.97 17.42 -0.80
CA GLN A 19 -17.35 16.48 -1.86
C GLN A 19 -16.12 16.00 -2.66
N GLN A 20 -15.15 16.87 -2.91
CA GLN A 20 -13.89 16.49 -3.55
C GLN A 20 -13.10 15.48 -2.70
N LEU A 21 -12.99 15.69 -1.38
CA LEU A 21 -12.32 14.77 -0.47
C LEU A 21 -13.08 13.44 -0.33
N GLU A 22 -14.41 13.48 -0.26
CA GLU A 22 -15.29 12.30 -0.21
C GLU A 22 -15.20 11.46 -1.49
N SER A 23 -14.93 12.09 -2.64
CA SER A 23 -14.76 11.39 -3.92
C SER A 23 -13.46 10.60 -4.03
N VAL A 24 -12.49 10.85 -3.14
CA VAL A 24 -11.20 10.16 -3.16
C VAL A 24 -11.39 8.72 -2.69
N SER A 25 -11.01 7.77 -3.53
CA SER A 25 -11.11 6.34 -3.22
C SER A 25 -9.77 5.66 -3.27
N TYR A 26 -9.62 4.62 -2.44
CA TYR A 26 -8.42 3.80 -2.36
C TYR A 26 -8.80 2.33 -2.52
N SER A 27 -7.94 1.59 -3.20
CA SER A 27 -7.96 0.13 -3.21
C SER A 27 -7.49 -0.44 -1.87
N SER A 28 -7.90 -1.67 -1.55
CA SER A 28 -7.43 -2.41 -0.38
C SER A 28 -6.64 -3.66 -0.79
N ARG A 29 -5.61 -4.00 -0.01
CA ARG A 29 -4.77 -5.19 -0.21
C ARG A 29 -4.29 -5.75 1.11
N TYR A 30 -3.88 -7.01 1.10
CA TYR A 30 -3.01 -7.57 2.13
C TYR A 30 -1.60 -7.76 1.58
N ALA A 31 -0.62 -7.64 2.47
CA ALA A 31 0.76 -8.05 2.26
C ALA A 31 1.13 -9.11 3.30
N LEU A 32 1.74 -10.21 2.86
CA LEU A 32 2.25 -11.27 3.74
C LEU A 32 3.76 -11.36 3.59
N GLY A 33 4.49 -11.11 4.67
CA GLY A 33 5.91 -11.36 4.79
C GLY A 33 6.17 -12.73 5.41
N LEU A 34 7.02 -13.53 4.78
CA LEU A 34 7.49 -14.83 5.28
C LEU A 34 9.00 -14.77 5.48
N PHE A 35 9.47 -15.19 6.64
CA PHE A 35 10.88 -15.18 7.01
C PHE A 35 11.36 -16.60 7.29
N TYR A 36 12.53 -16.94 6.76
CA TYR A 36 13.11 -18.27 6.84
C TYR A 36 14.45 -18.24 7.54
N GLU A 37 14.91 -19.40 8.00
CA GLU A 37 16.25 -19.56 8.56
C GLU A 37 17.34 -19.41 7.49
N ALA A 38 18.54 -19.04 7.96
CA ALA A 38 19.76 -19.09 7.19
C ALA A 38 19.96 -20.47 6.53
N GLY A 39 20.44 -20.49 5.29
CA GLY A 39 20.61 -21.72 4.51
C GLY A 39 19.34 -22.23 3.80
N THR A 40 18.15 -21.68 4.09
CA THR A 40 16.93 -22.01 3.33
C THR A 40 17.08 -21.56 1.87
N LYS A 41 16.71 -22.44 0.93
CA LYS A 41 16.76 -22.15 -0.52
C LYS A 41 15.36 -21.99 -1.09
N ILE A 42 15.12 -20.88 -1.77
CA ILE A 42 13.92 -20.66 -2.58
C ILE A 42 14.36 -20.66 -4.05
N ASP A 43 14.14 -21.80 -4.69
CA ASP A 43 14.66 -22.09 -6.02
C ASP A 43 13.72 -21.58 -7.12
N VAL A 44 13.77 -20.27 -7.33
CA VAL A 44 13.09 -19.58 -8.43
C VAL A 44 14.07 -18.67 -9.16
N PRO A 45 13.97 -18.55 -10.50
CA PRO A 45 14.92 -17.77 -11.31
C PRO A 45 14.70 -16.26 -11.24
N TRP A 46 13.68 -15.79 -10.51
CA TRP A 46 13.27 -14.40 -10.44
C TRP A 46 13.35 -13.84 -9.00
N ALA A 47 13.57 -12.53 -8.88
CA ALA A 47 13.53 -11.82 -7.61
C ALA A 47 12.14 -11.23 -7.30
N GLY A 48 11.32 -11.03 -8.33
CA GLY A 48 9.93 -10.63 -8.21
C GLY A 48 9.14 -11.10 -9.43
N ARG A 49 7.87 -11.46 -9.22
CA ARG A 49 6.99 -11.95 -10.27
C ARG A 49 5.57 -11.47 -10.06
N TYR A 50 5.01 -10.85 -11.10
CA TYR A 50 3.58 -10.59 -11.18
C TYR A 50 2.83 -11.85 -11.61
N ILE A 51 1.69 -12.08 -10.96
CA ILE A 51 0.79 -13.20 -11.22
C ILE A 51 -0.55 -12.61 -11.61
N THR A 52 -1.03 -12.96 -12.80
CA THR A 52 -2.29 -12.44 -13.37
C THR A 52 -3.42 -13.46 -13.31
N SER A 53 -3.12 -14.75 -13.21
CA SER A 53 -4.09 -15.85 -13.26
C SER A 53 -4.61 -16.31 -11.90
N ASN A 54 -3.96 -15.92 -10.79
CA ASN A 54 -4.39 -16.32 -9.45
C ASN A 54 -5.43 -15.32 -8.88
N PRO A 55 -6.54 -15.79 -8.28
CA PRO A 55 -7.59 -14.90 -7.77
C PRO A 55 -7.17 -14.13 -6.51
N CYS A 56 -6.21 -14.65 -5.73
CA CYS A 56 -5.78 -14.10 -4.46
C CYS A 56 -4.46 -13.32 -4.57
N ILE A 57 -3.43 -13.88 -5.18
CA ILE A 57 -2.05 -13.35 -5.18
C ILE A 57 -1.77 -12.60 -6.48
N ARG A 58 -1.33 -11.34 -6.35
CA ARG A 58 -0.97 -10.48 -7.50
C ARG A 58 0.53 -10.43 -7.76
N PHE A 59 1.34 -10.51 -6.71
CA PHE A 59 2.78 -10.33 -6.81
C PHE A 59 3.50 -11.08 -5.69
N ILE A 60 4.64 -11.69 -6.02
CA ILE A 60 5.56 -12.31 -5.06
C ILE A 60 6.95 -11.73 -5.29
N SER A 61 7.65 -11.39 -4.21
CA SER A 61 9.05 -10.98 -4.24
C SER A 61 9.88 -11.85 -3.30
N ILE A 62 11.03 -12.30 -3.79
CA ILE A 62 12.12 -12.83 -2.97
C ILE A 62 13.00 -11.63 -2.60
N ASP A 63 12.76 -11.10 -1.42
CA ASP A 63 13.14 -9.73 -1.10
C ASP A 63 14.66 -9.57 -0.95
N ASN A 64 15.37 -10.59 -0.45
CA ASN A 64 16.83 -10.63 -0.42
C ASN A 64 17.43 -10.58 -1.84
N LYS A 65 16.89 -11.37 -2.79
CA LYS A 65 17.31 -11.34 -4.19
C LYS A 65 17.05 -9.97 -4.82
N LYS A 66 15.88 -9.38 -4.57
CA LYS A 66 15.52 -8.04 -5.07
C LYS A 66 16.48 -6.96 -4.56
N ARG A 67 16.93 -7.08 -3.30
CA ARG A 67 17.88 -6.16 -2.66
C ARG A 67 19.36 -6.50 -2.91
N ASN A 68 19.64 -7.53 -3.71
CA ASN A 68 21.00 -8.03 -3.98
C ASN A 68 21.79 -8.36 -2.70
N ILE A 69 21.13 -9.01 -1.73
CA ILE A 69 21.75 -9.45 -0.48
C ILE A 69 22.25 -10.89 -0.67
N GLU A 70 23.56 -11.05 -0.77
CA GLU A 70 24.25 -12.35 -0.82
C GLU A 70 24.94 -12.61 0.53
N SER A 71 24.23 -13.25 1.46
CA SER A 71 24.81 -13.72 2.73
C SER A 71 24.23 -15.07 3.11
N SER A 72 25.11 -16.01 3.47
CA SER A 72 24.71 -17.32 4.00
C SER A 72 24.23 -17.26 5.45
N GLU A 73 24.47 -16.15 6.14
CA GLU A 73 24.07 -15.93 7.54
C GLU A 73 22.66 -15.37 7.67
N ILE A 74 22.07 -14.90 6.56
CA ILE A 74 20.75 -14.27 6.52
C ILE A 74 19.81 -15.20 5.75
N GLY A 75 18.75 -15.65 6.42
CA GLY A 75 17.71 -16.42 5.76
C GLY A 75 16.93 -15.57 4.73
N PRO A 76 16.38 -16.20 3.69
CA PRO A 76 15.59 -15.47 2.71
C PRO A 76 14.27 -14.99 3.31
N SER A 77 13.68 -14.00 2.65
CA SER A 77 12.35 -13.48 2.95
C SER A 77 11.51 -13.39 1.68
N LEU A 78 10.24 -13.81 1.77
CA LEU A 78 9.24 -13.58 0.73
C LEU A 78 8.28 -12.47 1.15
N VAL A 79 7.88 -11.67 0.17
CA VAL A 79 6.78 -10.71 0.30
C VAL A 79 5.73 -11.05 -0.76
N ILE A 80 4.50 -11.29 -0.30
CA ILE A 80 3.35 -11.62 -1.15
C ILE A 80 2.36 -10.48 -1.06
N HIS A 81 1.92 -9.93 -2.19
CA HIS A 81 0.83 -8.95 -2.26
C HIS A 81 -0.40 -9.57 -2.89
N THR A 82 -1.56 -9.37 -2.26
CA THR A 82 -2.83 -9.86 -2.79
C THR A 82 -3.35 -8.98 -3.94
N THR A 83 -4.32 -9.51 -4.68
CA THR A 83 -5.14 -8.74 -5.63
C THR A 83 -6.02 -7.73 -4.88
N VAL A 84 -6.52 -6.71 -5.60
CA VAL A 84 -7.49 -5.76 -5.03
C VAL A 84 -8.82 -6.44 -4.69
N PRO A 85 -9.43 -7.26 -5.59
CA PRO A 85 -10.68 -7.93 -5.26
C PRO A 85 -10.59 -8.76 -3.97
N PHE A 86 -9.51 -9.53 -3.80
CA PHE A 86 -9.28 -10.28 -2.56
C PHE A 86 -9.16 -9.35 -1.35
N GLY A 87 -8.37 -8.28 -1.44
CA GLY A 87 -8.18 -7.34 -0.33
C GLY A 87 -9.46 -6.64 0.12
N VAL A 88 -10.36 -6.32 -0.81
CA VAL A 88 -11.68 -5.73 -0.52
C VAL A 88 -12.62 -6.76 0.11
N THR A 89 -12.70 -7.97 -0.46
CA THR A 89 -13.59 -9.03 0.05
C THR A 89 -13.27 -9.40 1.49
N TYR A 90 -12.00 -9.47 1.87
CA TYR A 90 -11.55 -9.92 3.19
C TYR A 90 -11.16 -8.77 4.14
N LEU A 91 -11.63 -7.55 3.86
CA LEU A 91 -11.17 -6.34 4.56
C LEU A 91 -11.54 -6.34 6.06
N GLU A 92 -12.70 -6.89 6.42
CA GLU A 92 -13.18 -6.97 7.80
C GLU A 92 -12.89 -8.31 8.48
N HIS A 93 -12.22 -9.24 7.79
CA HIS A 93 -11.81 -10.52 8.36
C HIS A 93 -10.61 -10.36 9.29
N SER A 94 -10.43 -11.37 10.17
CA SER A 94 -9.26 -11.49 11.04
C SER A 94 -7.99 -11.65 10.21
N ILE A 95 -6.84 -11.24 10.77
CA ILE A 95 -5.57 -11.33 10.06
C ILE A 95 -5.16 -12.79 9.89
N GLU A 96 -5.48 -13.61 10.88
CA GLU A 96 -5.19 -15.04 10.98
C GLU A 96 -5.91 -15.82 9.87
N ASP A 97 -7.22 -15.64 9.72
CA ASP A 97 -8.01 -16.33 8.68
C ASP A 97 -7.51 -15.95 7.28
N VAL A 98 -7.21 -14.66 7.07
CA VAL A 98 -6.73 -14.19 5.77
C VAL A 98 -5.32 -14.70 5.47
N GLN A 99 -4.46 -14.79 6.48
CA GLN A 99 -3.13 -15.35 6.33
C GLN A 99 -3.19 -16.82 5.86
N GLU A 100 -4.07 -17.63 6.45
CA GLU A 100 -4.26 -19.03 6.05
C GLU A 100 -4.72 -19.15 4.58
N LEU A 101 -5.67 -18.31 4.15
CA LEU A 101 -6.13 -18.30 2.75
C LEU A 101 -5.00 -17.93 1.78
N ILE A 102 -4.14 -16.97 2.14
CA ILE A 102 -2.98 -16.60 1.32
C ILE A 102 -1.98 -17.77 1.26
N PHE A 103 -1.73 -18.48 2.36
CA PHE A 103 -0.86 -19.66 2.39
C PHE A 103 -1.36 -20.77 1.46
N GLN A 104 -2.65 -21.08 1.50
CA GLN A 104 -3.26 -22.09 0.61
C GLN A 104 -3.06 -21.72 -0.88
N GLN A 105 -3.16 -20.45 -1.21
CA GLN A 105 -2.95 -19.97 -2.59
C GLN A 105 -1.48 -19.94 -2.99
N LEU A 106 -0.59 -19.68 -2.03
CA LEU A 106 0.85 -19.69 -2.24
C LEU A 106 1.36 -21.09 -2.58
N GLU A 107 0.87 -22.13 -1.90
CA GLU A 107 1.26 -23.53 -2.17
C GLU A 107 0.96 -23.95 -3.61
N ASN A 108 -0.11 -23.42 -4.21
CA ASN A 108 -0.44 -23.67 -5.62
C ASN A 108 0.53 -23.00 -6.61
N ILE A 109 1.23 -21.95 -6.19
CA ILE A 109 2.14 -21.16 -7.04
C ILE A 109 3.61 -21.58 -6.82
N LEU A 110 3.98 -21.82 -5.57
CA LEU A 110 5.30 -22.24 -5.12
C LEU A 110 5.15 -23.47 -4.20
N PRO A 111 4.89 -24.66 -4.77
CA PRO A 111 4.68 -25.86 -3.98
C PRO A 111 5.96 -26.29 -3.25
N GLY A 112 5.80 -26.87 -2.06
CA GLY A 112 6.91 -27.42 -1.29
C GLY A 112 7.81 -26.39 -0.63
N LEU A 113 7.34 -25.15 -0.43
CA LEU A 113 8.05 -24.20 0.41
C LEU A 113 8.16 -24.74 1.84
N PRO A 114 9.32 -24.58 2.51
CA PRO A 114 9.46 -24.97 3.90
C PRO A 114 8.55 -24.11 4.79
N GLN A 115 8.37 -24.52 6.04
CA GLN A 115 7.67 -23.70 7.01
C GLN A 115 8.51 -22.45 7.35
N PRO A 116 7.94 -21.23 7.26
CA PRO A 116 8.64 -20.02 7.69
C PRO A 116 8.77 -20.01 9.22
N VAL A 117 9.86 -19.43 9.73
CA VAL A 117 10.09 -19.28 11.18
C VAL A 117 9.40 -18.06 11.76
N ALA A 118 9.03 -17.09 10.92
CA ALA A 118 8.17 -15.99 11.30
C ALA A 118 7.31 -15.54 10.12
N THR A 119 6.14 -14.99 10.44
CA THR A 119 5.25 -14.36 9.47
C THR A 119 4.85 -12.97 9.92
N LYS A 120 4.56 -12.09 8.95
CA LYS A 120 3.95 -10.79 9.19
C LYS A 120 2.89 -10.52 8.15
N CYS A 121 1.63 -10.58 8.56
CA CYS A 121 0.51 -10.20 7.71
C CYS A 121 0.11 -8.75 8.00
N GLN A 122 -0.02 -7.93 6.94
CA GLN A 122 -0.34 -6.52 7.00
C GLN A 122 -1.57 -6.22 6.14
N LYS A 123 -2.60 -5.64 6.76
CA LYS A 123 -3.79 -5.11 6.09
C LYS A 123 -3.53 -3.68 5.64
N TRP A 124 -3.62 -3.42 4.34
CA TRP A 124 -3.60 -2.07 3.76
C TRP A 124 -5.02 -1.69 3.35
N ARG A 125 -5.79 -1.11 4.28
CA ARG A 125 -7.16 -0.64 4.01
C ARG A 125 -7.18 0.42 2.90
N HIS A 126 -6.22 1.35 2.96
CA HIS A 126 -5.98 2.37 1.93
C HIS A 126 -4.61 2.11 1.33
N SER A 127 -4.56 1.24 0.32
CA SER A 127 -3.29 0.79 -0.27
C SER A 127 -2.80 1.72 -1.38
N GLN A 128 -3.63 2.01 -2.37
CA GLN A 128 -3.32 2.89 -3.49
C GLN A 128 -4.59 3.65 -3.91
N VAL A 129 -4.46 4.93 -4.18
CA VAL A 129 -5.51 5.79 -4.72
C VAL A 129 -6.00 5.22 -6.06
N THR A 130 -7.31 5.03 -6.16
CA THR A 130 -8.01 4.59 -7.38
C THR A 130 -8.73 5.75 -8.05
N ASN A 131 -9.20 6.70 -7.25
CA ASN A 131 -9.73 7.98 -7.72
C ASN A 131 -9.12 9.08 -6.85
N ALA A 132 -8.31 9.96 -7.44
CA ALA A 132 -7.70 11.09 -6.74
C ALA A 132 -8.67 12.28 -6.68
N ALA A 133 -8.42 13.24 -5.81
CA ALA A 133 -9.22 14.45 -5.67
C ALA A 133 -9.24 15.22 -6.99
N ALA A 134 -10.43 15.47 -7.53
CA ALA A 134 -10.58 16.20 -8.78
C ALA A 134 -10.04 17.63 -8.66
N ASN A 135 -9.41 18.12 -9.73
CA ASN A 135 -8.95 19.51 -9.87
C ASN A 135 -7.96 20.00 -8.78
N CYS A 136 -7.36 19.10 -8.00
CA CYS A 136 -6.38 19.43 -6.99
C CYS A 136 -4.97 19.07 -7.49
N LEU A 137 -4.14 20.07 -7.75
CA LEU A 137 -2.76 19.88 -8.22
C LEU A 137 -1.83 19.57 -7.04
N GLY A 138 -1.99 18.38 -6.45
CA GLY A 138 -1.10 17.88 -5.41
C GLY A 138 -1.31 18.42 -3.99
N GLN A 139 -2.21 19.38 -3.79
CA GLN A 139 -2.59 19.86 -2.47
C GLN A 139 -4.02 20.43 -2.46
N MET A 140 -4.61 20.57 -1.28
CA MET A 140 -5.84 21.33 -1.04
C MET A 140 -5.69 22.18 0.22
N THR A 141 -5.75 23.50 0.08
CA THR A 141 -5.73 24.43 1.21
C THR A 141 -7.15 24.53 1.79
N LEU A 142 -7.30 24.14 3.05
CA LEU A 142 -8.58 24.10 3.75
C LEU A 142 -8.85 25.37 4.56
N HIS A 143 -7.79 25.99 5.07
CA HIS A 143 -7.92 27.18 5.90
C HIS A 143 -6.71 28.08 5.71
N LEU A 144 -6.93 29.40 5.69
CA LEU A 144 -5.84 30.37 5.57
C LEU A 144 -5.31 30.82 6.93
N GLN A 145 -6.14 31.03 7.96
CA GLN A 145 -5.66 31.55 9.24
C GLN A 145 -6.37 30.98 10.48
N PRO A 146 -5.86 29.90 11.12
CA PRO A 146 -4.54 29.32 10.92
C PRO A 146 -4.43 28.58 9.58
N PHE A 147 -3.22 28.55 9.02
CA PHE A 147 -2.98 27.86 7.75
C PHE A 147 -3.14 26.34 7.91
N LEU A 148 -4.00 25.75 7.09
CA LEU A 148 -4.23 24.30 7.03
C LEU A 148 -4.26 23.85 5.58
N VAL A 149 -3.38 22.92 5.23
CA VAL A 149 -3.26 22.35 3.88
C VAL A 149 -3.14 20.84 3.94
N CYS A 150 -3.76 20.18 2.97
CA CYS A 150 -3.72 18.74 2.79
C CYS A 150 -2.85 18.38 1.59
N GLY A 151 -2.05 17.32 1.72
CA GLY A 151 -1.25 16.74 0.65
C GLY A 151 -1.18 15.22 0.81
N GLY A 152 -0.60 14.56 -0.18
CA GLY A 152 -0.44 13.11 -0.27
C GLY A 152 -0.78 12.56 -1.65
N ASP A 153 -0.77 11.24 -1.74
CA ASP A 153 -1.12 10.48 -2.95
C ASP A 153 -2.58 10.68 -3.38
N GLY A 154 -3.49 10.92 -2.42
CA GLY A 154 -4.88 11.26 -2.68
C GLY A 154 -5.10 12.51 -3.56
N PHE A 155 -4.08 13.37 -3.68
CA PHE A 155 -4.09 14.57 -4.53
C PHE A 155 -3.16 14.43 -5.76
N THR A 156 -2.56 13.26 -5.95
CA THR A 156 -1.65 12.94 -7.05
C THR A 156 -1.83 11.48 -7.49
N GLN A 157 -0.88 10.60 -7.16
CA GLN A 157 -0.83 9.20 -7.50
C GLN A 157 -0.04 8.43 -6.42
N SER A 158 -0.38 7.16 -6.16
CA SER A 158 0.27 6.33 -5.14
C SER A 158 1.60 5.72 -5.62
N ASN A 159 2.57 6.59 -5.86
CA ASN A 159 3.96 6.22 -6.07
C ASN A 159 4.90 7.27 -5.44
N PHE A 160 6.19 7.00 -5.50
CA PHE A 160 7.22 7.85 -4.90
C PHE A 160 7.18 9.29 -5.44
N ASP A 161 7.13 9.44 -6.76
CA ASP A 161 7.14 10.76 -7.41
C ASP A 161 5.84 11.54 -7.18
N GLY A 162 4.71 10.86 -7.03
CA GLY A 162 3.43 11.48 -6.66
C GLY A 162 3.52 12.13 -5.29
N CYS A 163 4.08 11.43 -4.31
CA CYS A 163 4.34 12.00 -2.98
C CYS A 163 5.29 13.20 -3.03
N ILE A 164 6.37 13.14 -3.82
CA ILE A 164 7.29 14.28 -4.01
C ILE A 164 6.55 15.48 -4.61
N THR A 165 5.80 15.24 -5.68
CA THR A 165 5.03 16.28 -6.38
C THR A 165 4.08 16.97 -5.41
N SER A 166 3.33 16.18 -4.64
CA SER A 166 2.42 16.72 -3.62
C SER A 166 3.15 17.54 -2.55
N ALA A 167 4.28 17.05 -2.04
CA ALA A 167 5.06 17.75 -1.02
C ALA A 167 5.57 19.12 -1.53
N LEU A 168 6.02 19.19 -2.78
CA LEU A 168 6.43 20.46 -3.41
C LEU A 168 5.24 21.41 -3.55
N CYS A 169 4.07 20.93 -3.97
CA CYS A 169 2.85 21.74 -4.05
C CYS A 169 2.43 22.31 -2.69
N VAL A 170 2.52 21.50 -1.62
CA VAL A 170 2.24 21.93 -0.24
C VAL A 170 3.22 23.02 0.19
N LEU A 171 4.51 22.85 -0.09
CA LEU A 171 5.54 23.84 0.24
C LEU A 171 5.29 25.18 -0.48
N GLU A 172 4.96 25.15 -1.76
CA GLU A 172 4.64 26.37 -2.52
C GLU A 172 3.38 27.07 -2.00
N ALA A 173 2.35 26.31 -1.59
CA ALA A 173 1.15 26.88 -0.97
C ALA A 173 1.48 27.61 0.35
N LEU A 174 2.36 27.01 1.17
CA LEU A 174 2.81 27.62 2.43
C LEU A 174 3.65 28.88 2.19
N LYS A 175 4.58 28.87 1.23
CA LYS A 175 5.42 30.04 0.91
C LYS A 175 4.60 31.25 0.49
N ASN A 176 3.49 31.05 -0.22
CA ASN A 176 2.61 32.14 -0.63
C ASN A 176 1.74 32.68 0.53
N HIS A 177 1.81 32.07 1.70
CA HIS A 177 1.04 32.44 2.89
C HIS A 177 1.89 33.12 3.98
N ILE A 178 3.22 32.94 3.96
CA ILE A 178 4.20 33.57 4.87
C ILE A 178 4.73 34.84 4.23
#